data_AF-A0A497BGR7-F1
#
_entry.id   AF-A0A497BGR7-F1
#
_cell.length_a   1.000
_cell.length_b   1.000
_cell.length_c   1.000
_cell.angle_alpha   90.00
_cell.angle_beta   90.00
_cell.angle_gamma   90.00
#
_symmetry.space_group_name_H-M   'P 1'
#
loop_
_entity.id
_entity.type
_entity.pdbx_description
1 polymer ?
#
loop_
_entity_poly.entity_id
_entity_poly.type
_entity_poly.pdbx_seq_one_letter_code
_entity_poly.pdbx_strand_id
1 'polypeptide(L)'
;MFELSLGFTIGKYLVEKIYKKLVEKKPLPDEREDEGIIVLEVARPIYEDVKHQLGDVVARIVYDRLLTAAELPQVAAEVYKAVAHAQRFFKKITLVLSGPIVLAALIGQALGMQHFNVDFAFWQKGSYVRVPDMSQYRKLLF
;
A
#
# COMPACT_ATOMS: atom_id res chain seq x y z
N MET A 1 30.01 -21.59 5.55
CA MET A 1 29.86 -20.73 6.75
C MET A 1 30.07 -19.30 6.27
N PHE A 2 28.99 -18.59 5.96
CA PHE A 2 29.03 -17.17 5.58
C PHE A 2 28.33 -16.42 6.70
N GLU A 3 29.12 -15.78 7.56
CA GLU A 3 28.63 -14.77 8.49
C GLU A 3 28.41 -13.48 7.70
N LEU A 4 27.16 -13.02 7.64
CA LEU A 4 26.83 -11.65 7.24
C LEU A 4 26.56 -10.85 8.51
N SER A 5 27.52 -9.99 8.84
CA SER A 5 27.45 -9.04 9.94
C SER A 5 26.28 -8.06 9.73
N LEU A 6 25.25 -8.19 10.55
CA LEU A 6 24.17 -7.21 10.68
C LEU A 6 24.66 -6.03 11.53
N GLY A 7 25.36 -5.10 10.88
CA GLY A 7 25.59 -3.75 11.40
C GLY A 7 24.63 -2.78 10.72
N PHE A 8 23.44 -2.55 11.26
CA PHE A 8 22.70 -1.32 11.00
C PHE A 8 21.72 -1.03 12.14
N THR A 9 22.02 0.02 12.90
CA THR A 9 21.19 0.58 13.96
C THR A 9 19.95 1.21 13.34
N ILE A 10 18.87 0.44 13.16
CA ILE A 10 17.58 0.99 12.74
C ILE A 10 16.79 1.32 14.00
N GLY A 11 16.50 2.61 14.15
CA GLY A 11 15.69 3.17 15.21
C GLY A 11 14.43 2.36 15.47
N LYS A 12 14.10 2.32 16.75
CA LYS A 12 13.02 1.61 17.42
C LYS A 12 11.65 2.17 16.97
N TYR A 13 11.24 1.94 15.72
CA TYR A 13 9.93 2.33 15.23
C TYR A 13 8.96 1.17 15.41
N LEU A 14 7.84 1.46 16.07
CA LEU A 14 6.73 0.54 16.26
C LEU A 14 6.08 0.30 14.90
N VAL A 15 6.71 -0.50 14.04
CA VAL A 15 6.03 -1.05 12.87
C VAL A 15 5.02 -2.04 13.45
N GLU A 16 3.78 -1.61 13.65
CA GLU A 16 2.66 -2.56 13.72
C GLU A 16 2.58 -3.23 12.35
N LYS A 17 3.46 -4.22 12.15
CA LYS A 17 3.36 -5.13 11.04
C LYS A 17 2.11 -5.96 11.31
N ILE A 18 0.96 -5.51 10.80
CA ILE A 18 -0.13 -6.41 10.41
C ILE A 18 0.33 -7.20 9.17
N TYR A 19 1.53 -7.79 9.23
CA TYR A 19 1.98 -8.86 8.36
C TYR A 19 1.54 -10.22 8.92
N LYS A 20 1.20 -10.32 10.21
CA LYS A 20 0.98 -11.62 10.87
C LYS A 20 -0.25 -12.38 10.33
N LYS A 21 -1.36 -11.70 10.03
CA LYS A 21 -2.56 -12.40 9.52
C LYS A 21 -2.43 -12.92 8.08
N LEU A 22 -1.56 -12.33 7.25
CA LEU A 22 -1.32 -12.77 5.87
C LEU A 22 -0.14 -13.75 5.75
N VAL A 23 0.88 -13.63 6.60
CA VAL A 23 2.09 -14.49 6.57
C VAL A 23 1.91 -15.81 7.33
N GLU A 24 0.93 -15.94 8.22
CA GLU A 24 0.58 -17.23 8.84
C GLU A 24 -0.05 -18.18 7.80
N LYS A 25 0.83 -18.85 7.03
CA LYS A 25 0.68 -20.12 6.29
C LYS A 25 -0.76 -20.58 5.99
N LYS A 26 -1.63 -19.72 5.48
CA LYS A 26 -2.80 -20.21 4.78
C LYS A 26 -2.31 -20.73 3.43
N PRO A 27 -2.65 -21.97 3.04
CA PRO A 27 -2.50 -22.36 1.65
C PRO A 27 -3.15 -21.28 0.78
N LEU A 28 -2.58 -21.01 -0.40
CA LEU A 28 -3.22 -20.11 -1.36
C LEU A 28 -4.69 -20.54 -1.47
N PRO A 29 -5.65 -19.65 -1.20
CA PRO A 29 -7.05 -20.05 -1.24
C PRO A 29 -7.37 -20.52 -2.65
N ASP A 30 -8.18 -21.58 -2.76
CA ASP A 30 -8.60 -22.12 -4.06
C ASP A 30 -9.31 -21.06 -4.91
N GLU A 31 -9.91 -20.07 -4.23
CA GLU A 31 -10.47 -18.87 -4.85
C GLU A 31 -9.86 -17.60 -4.22
N ARG A 32 -9.47 -16.64 -5.08
CA ARG A 32 -9.05 -15.32 -4.62
C ARG A 32 -10.26 -14.51 -4.17
N GLU A 33 -10.12 -13.82 -3.04
CA GLU A 33 -11.07 -12.80 -2.61
C GLU A 33 -11.13 -11.67 -3.65
N ASP A 34 -12.28 -10.98 -3.76
CA ASP A 34 -12.47 -10.00 -4.83
C ASP A 34 -11.59 -8.76 -4.66
N GLU A 35 -11.44 -8.26 -3.44
CA GLU A 35 -10.73 -7.01 -3.17
C GLU A 35 -9.98 -7.02 -1.83
N GLY A 36 -8.73 -6.54 -1.85
CA GLY A 36 -7.95 -6.26 -0.65
C GLY A 36 -7.61 -4.77 -0.55
N ILE A 37 -7.76 -4.17 0.63
CA ILE A 37 -7.47 -2.75 0.86
C ILE A 37 -6.14 -2.57 1.61
N ILE A 38 -5.24 -1.78 1.05
CA ILE A 38 -3.96 -1.42 1.66
C ILE A 38 -3.96 0.08 1.98
N VAL A 39 -3.54 0.42 3.20
CA VAL A 39 -3.48 1.81 3.67
C VAL A 39 -2.04 2.19 4.00
N LEU A 40 -1.59 3.33 3.47
CA LEU A 40 -0.35 4.00 3.88
C LEU A 40 -0.69 5.28 4.64
N GLU A 41 -0.11 5.43 5.82
CA GLU A 41 -0.26 6.60 6.69
C GLU A 41 1.12 7.23 6.95
N VAL A 42 1.30 8.47 6.51
CA VAL A 42 2.50 9.27 6.80
C VAL A 42 2.05 10.56 7.49
N ALA A 43 2.46 10.72 8.75
CA ALA A 43 2.12 11.82 9.66
C ALA A 43 0.62 12.02 9.97
N ARG A 44 -0.29 11.39 9.22
CA ARG A 44 -1.74 11.51 9.40
C ARG A 44 -2.41 10.13 9.37
N PRO A 45 -3.08 9.72 10.46
CA PRO A 45 -3.86 8.49 10.48
C PRO A 45 -5.12 8.64 9.62
N ILE A 46 -5.45 7.61 8.87
CA ILE A 46 -6.64 7.46 8.01
C ILE A 46 -7.27 6.05 8.08
N TYR A 47 -6.64 5.10 8.77
CA TYR A 47 -7.03 3.70 8.83
C TYR A 47 -8.48 3.49 9.26
N GLU A 48 -8.91 4.13 10.35
CA GLU A 48 -10.28 3.96 10.86
C GLU A 48 -11.32 4.50 9.87
N ASP A 49 -11.05 5.67 9.26
CA ASP A 49 -11.93 6.26 8.25
C ASP A 49 -12.03 5.36 7.01
N VAL A 50 -10.90 4.82 6.55
CA VAL A 50 -10.86 3.89 5.42
C VAL A 50 -11.62 2.61 5.76
N LYS A 51 -11.39 2.05 6.95
CA LYS A 51 -12.04 0.82 7.38
C LYS A 51 -13.55 0.98 7.45
N HIS A 52 -14.02 2.09 8.01
CA HIS A 52 -15.45 2.38 8.12
C HIS A 52 -16.12 2.62 6.77
N GLN A 53 -15.43 3.20 5.79
CA GLN A 53 -16.05 3.58 4.51
C GLN A 53 -15.82 2.59 3.37
N LEU A 54 -14.66 1.95 3.31
CA LEU A 54 -14.28 1.06 2.20
C LEU A 54 -14.28 -0.41 2.59
N GLY A 55 -14.21 -0.75 3.88
CA GLY A 55 -14.22 -2.14 4.38
C GLY A 55 -12.88 -2.59 4.95
N ASP A 56 -12.71 -3.90 5.08
CA ASP A 56 -11.56 -4.47 5.80
C ASP A 56 -10.21 -4.19 5.14
N VAL A 57 -9.30 -3.62 5.93
CA VAL A 57 -7.93 -3.31 5.53
C VAL A 57 -7.04 -4.53 5.76
N VAL A 58 -6.47 -5.05 4.68
CA VAL A 58 -5.65 -6.26 4.69
C VAL A 58 -4.20 -5.96 5.06
N ALA A 59 -3.73 -4.73 4.84
CA ALA A 59 -2.43 -4.25 5.28
C ALA A 59 -2.46 -2.75 5.60
N ARG A 60 -1.78 -2.38 6.69
CA ARG A 60 -1.60 -1.01 7.15
C ARG A 60 -0.11 -0.73 7.29
N ILE A 61 0.38 0.33 6.66
CA ILE A 61 1.77 0.78 6.72
C ILE A 61 1.76 2.17 7.35
N VAL A 62 2.49 2.37 8.45
CA VAL A 62 2.37 3.57 9.28
C VAL A 62 3.73 4.19 9.55
N TYR A 63 3.80 5.49 9.33
CA TYR A 63 4.87 6.39 9.75
C TYR A 63 4.22 7.57 10.48
N ASP A 64 4.43 7.67 11.79
CA ASP A 64 3.86 8.70 12.67
C ASP A 64 4.50 10.09 12.52
N ARG A 65 5.47 10.21 11.62
CA ARG A 65 6.23 11.43 11.34
C ARG A 65 6.34 11.70 9.85
N LEU A 66 6.84 12.89 9.54
CA LEU A 66 7.28 13.21 8.19
C LEU A 66 8.50 12.36 7.80
N LEU A 67 8.54 12.00 6.52
CA LEU A 67 9.64 11.25 5.91
C LEU A 67 10.65 12.22 5.32
N THR A 68 11.93 11.85 5.41
CA THR A 68 13.00 12.51 4.66
C THR A 68 13.03 11.99 3.22
N ALA A 69 13.66 12.75 2.31
CA ALA A 69 13.79 12.35 0.90
C ALA A 69 14.51 11.00 0.72
N ALA A 70 15.50 10.70 1.57
CA ALA A 70 16.26 9.45 1.52
C ALA A 70 15.42 8.22 1.90
N GLU A 71 14.32 8.40 2.64
CA GLU A 71 13.46 7.31 3.10
C GLU A 71 12.39 6.93 2.06
N LEU A 72 12.03 7.86 1.17
CA LEU A 72 10.93 7.66 0.21
C LEU A 72 11.08 6.38 -0.65
N PRO A 73 12.27 6.05 -1.19
CA PRO A 73 12.43 4.81 -1.98
C PRO A 73 12.20 3.55 -1.14
N GLN A 74 12.61 3.56 0.13
CA GLN A 74 12.39 2.44 1.04
C GLN A 74 10.90 2.26 1.33
N VAL A 75 10.18 3.35 1.63
CA VAL A 75 8.73 3.29 1.87
C VAL A 75 7.98 2.82 0.63
N ALA A 76 8.35 3.31 -0.57
CA ALA A 76 7.76 2.84 -1.82
C ALA A 76 7.99 1.32 -2.03
N ALA A 77 9.19 0.81 -1.69
CA ALA A 77 9.49 -0.61 -1.77
C ALA A 77 8.70 -1.45 -0.75
N GLU A 78 8.40 -0.92 0.44
CA GLU A 78 7.53 -1.59 1.43
C GLU A 78 6.09 -1.70 0.90
N VAL A 79 5.54 -0.62 0.34
CA VAL A 79 4.21 -0.62 -0.30
C VAL A 79 4.17 -1.61 -1.46
N TYR A 80 5.19 -1.60 -2.33
CA TYR A 80 5.32 -2.56 -3.43
C TYR A 80 5.25 -4.01 -2.93
N LYS A 81 6.01 -4.35 -1.88
CA LYS A 81 6.02 -5.72 -1.32
C LYS A 81 4.66 -6.09 -0.73
N ALA A 82 3.98 -5.16 -0.07
CA ALA A 82 2.64 -5.38 0.46
C ALA A 82 1.63 -5.66 -0.66
N VAL A 83 1.64 -4.85 -1.73
CA VAL A 83 0.78 -5.05 -2.91
C VAL A 83 1.08 -6.39 -3.59
N ALA A 84 2.37 -6.68 -3.86
CA ALA A 84 2.79 -7.91 -4.53
C ALA A 84 2.36 -9.15 -3.73
N HIS A 85 2.43 -9.09 -2.40
CA HIS A 85 1.96 -10.17 -1.54
C HIS A 85 0.44 -10.30 -1.57
N ALA A 86 -0.30 -9.20 -1.40
CA ALA A 86 -1.76 -9.20 -1.37
C ALA A 86 -2.35 -9.66 -2.71
N GLN A 87 -1.76 -9.29 -3.85
CA GLN A 87 -2.23 -9.71 -5.18
C GLN A 87 -2.29 -11.25 -5.37
N ARG A 88 -1.57 -12.02 -4.55
CA ARG A 88 -1.65 -13.50 -4.56
C ARG A 88 -3.00 -14.01 -4.05
N PHE A 89 -3.65 -13.26 -3.19
CA PHE A 89 -4.88 -13.62 -2.47
C PHE A 89 -6.11 -12.85 -2.98
N PHE A 90 -5.90 -11.66 -3.55
CA PHE A 90 -6.97 -10.78 -4.00
C PHE A 90 -6.93 -10.56 -5.52
N LYS A 91 -8.10 -10.51 -6.15
CA LYS A 91 -8.22 -10.20 -7.59
C LYS A 91 -7.86 -8.74 -7.88
N LYS A 92 -8.22 -7.83 -6.97
CA LYS A 92 -7.94 -6.39 -7.05
C LYS A 92 -7.40 -5.86 -5.72
N ILE A 93 -6.48 -4.92 -5.77
CA ILE A 93 -5.98 -4.20 -4.60
C ILE A 93 -6.42 -2.74 -4.67
N THR A 94 -7.00 -2.21 -3.60
CA THR A 94 -7.24 -0.77 -3.48
C THR A 94 -6.22 -0.16 -2.54
N LEU A 95 -5.49 0.82 -3.06
CA LEU A 95 -4.46 1.53 -2.32
C LEU A 95 -4.98 2.90 -1.89
N VAL A 96 -4.92 3.18 -0.58
CA VAL A 96 -5.25 4.49 0.00
C VAL A 96 -3.98 5.08 0.60
N LEU A 97 -3.60 6.26 0.10
CA LEU A 97 -2.34 6.91 0.47
C LEU A 97 -2.60 8.21 1.22
N SER A 98 -2.04 8.34 2.41
CA SER A 98 -1.95 9.59 3.17
C SER A 98 -0.48 9.95 3.33
N GLY A 99 0.00 10.95 2.59
CA GLY A 99 1.40 11.34 2.64
C GLY A 99 1.84 12.29 1.53
N PRO A 100 3.16 12.55 1.41
CA PRO A 100 3.71 13.43 0.39
C PRO A 100 3.38 12.96 -1.03
N ILE A 101 3.01 13.88 -1.92
CA ILE A 101 2.65 13.56 -3.31
C ILE A 101 3.78 12.87 -4.08
N VAL A 102 5.03 13.23 -3.78
CA VAL A 102 6.22 12.61 -4.40
C VAL A 102 6.30 11.12 -4.06
N LEU A 103 5.91 10.73 -2.84
CA LEU A 103 5.86 9.32 -2.45
C LEU A 103 4.79 8.57 -3.24
N ALA A 104 3.61 9.16 -3.40
CA ALA A 104 2.54 8.57 -4.22
C ALA A 104 2.99 8.36 -5.68
N ALA A 105 3.73 9.32 -6.25
CA ALA A 105 4.30 9.19 -7.59
C ALA A 105 5.31 8.04 -7.69
N LEU A 106 6.24 7.91 -6.73
CA LEU A 106 7.21 6.81 -6.68
C LEU A 106 6.52 5.44 -6.54
N ILE A 107 5.50 5.35 -5.69
CA ILE A 107 4.68 4.12 -5.55
C ILE A 107 3.99 3.79 -6.87
N GLY A 108 3.35 4.77 -7.52
CA GLY A 108 2.69 4.58 -8.81
C GLY A 108 3.65 4.05 -9.88
N GLN A 109 4.86 4.61 -9.96
CA GLN A 109 5.90 4.12 -10.87
C GLN A 109 6.31 2.67 -10.56
N ALA A 110 6.56 2.36 -9.29
CA ALA A 110 6.96 1.01 -8.88
C ALA A 110 5.89 -0.04 -9.17
N LEU A 111 4.61 0.30 -8.98
CA LEU A 111 3.49 -0.61 -9.22
C LEU A 111 3.18 -0.76 -10.72
N GLY A 112 3.30 0.33 -11.50
CA GLY A 112 3.01 0.33 -12.94
C GLY A 112 3.94 -0.58 -13.76
N MET A 113 5.16 -0.85 -13.28
CA MET A 113 6.13 -1.70 -13.96
C MET A 113 5.80 -3.20 -13.95
N GLN A 114 4.88 -3.65 -13.10
CA GLN A 114 4.62 -5.08 -12.86
C GLN A 114 3.18 -5.50 -13.16
N HIS A 115 2.39 -4.64 -13.81
CA HIS A 115 1.00 -4.91 -14.20
C HIS A 115 0.11 -5.41 -13.04
N PHE A 116 0.29 -4.89 -11.83
CA PHE A 116 -0.63 -5.20 -10.74
C PHE A 116 -2.04 -4.65 -11.03
N ASN A 117 -3.06 -5.34 -10.54
CA ASN A 117 -4.45 -4.88 -10.64
C ASN A 117 -4.76 -4.00 -9.42
N VAL A 118 -4.32 -2.74 -9.49
CA VAL A 118 -4.39 -1.78 -8.39
C VAL A 118 -5.31 -0.62 -8.75
N ASP A 119 -6.32 -0.41 -7.91
CA ASP A 119 -7.12 0.81 -7.85
C ASP A 119 -6.57 1.75 -6.78
N PHE A 120 -6.91 3.03 -6.92
CA PHE A 120 -6.61 4.05 -5.91
C PHE A 120 -7.91 4.62 -5.36
N ALA A 121 -7.91 4.99 -4.09
CA ALA A 121 -8.98 5.82 -3.52
C ALA A 121 -8.39 7.05 -2.82
N PHE A 122 -9.11 8.16 -2.88
CA PHE A 122 -8.68 9.42 -2.28
C PHE A 122 -9.83 10.08 -1.53
N TRP A 123 -9.48 10.90 -0.54
CA TRP A 123 -10.47 11.62 0.25
C TRP A 123 -11.00 12.84 -0.52
N GLN A 124 -12.32 12.93 -0.65
CA GLN A 124 -13.01 14.06 -1.25
C GLN A 124 -14.33 14.34 -0.51
N LYS A 125 -14.50 15.58 -0.03
CA LYS A 125 -15.77 16.07 0.53
C LYS A 125 -16.43 15.16 1.59
N GLY A 126 -15.65 14.54 2.46
CA GLY A 126 -16.18 13.70 3.54
C GLY A 126 -16.20 12.20 3.26
N SER A 127 -15.80 11.77 2.06
CA SER A 127 -15.75 10.35 1.71
C SER A 127 -14.51 9.96 0.92
N TYR A 128 -14.15 8.67 0.98
CA TYR A 128 -13.20 8.07 0.05
C TYR A 128 -13.87 7.75 -1.28
N VAL A 129 -13.33 8.31 -2.35
CA VAL A 129 -13.80 8.09 -3.72
C VAL A 129 -12.74 7.32 -4.48
N ARG A 130 -13.17 6.29 -5.21
CA ARG A 130 -12.28 5.52 -6.09
C ARG A 130 -11.91 6.36 -7.30
N VAL A 131 -10.63 6.31 -7.66
CA VAL A 131 -10.13 6.91 -8.89
C VAL A 131 -10.68 6.11 -10.07
N PRO A 132 -11.36 6.75 -11.03
CA PRO A 132 -11.90 6.06 -12.18
C PRO A 132 -10.78 5.56 -13.10
N ASP A 133 -11.07 4.50 -13.85
CA ASP A 133 -10.14 3.97 -14.84
C ASP A 133 -9.90 5.00 -15.96
N MET A 134 -8.65 5.45 -16.08
CA MET A 134 -8.22 6.43 -17.07
C MET A 134 -8.32 5.90 -18.51
N SER A 135 -8.40 4.59 -18.71
CA SER A 135 -8.63 4.00 -20.04
C SER A 135 -9.90 4.53 -20.70
N GLN A 136 -10.90 4.88 -19.89
CA GLN A 136 -12.18 5.45 -20.33
C GLN A 136 -12.04 6.88 -20.86
N TYR A 137 -10.97 7.58 -20.45
CA TYR A 137 -10.68 8.97 -20.82
C TYR A 137 -9.58 9.09 -21.88
N ARG A 138 -9.25 8.00 -22.58
CA ARG A 138 -8.19 7.98 -23.62
C ARG A 138 -8.33 9.10 -24.67
N LYS A 139 -9.56 9.50 -24.99
CA LYS A 139 -9.88 10.60 -25.93
C LYS A 139 -9.48 12.00 -25.44
N LEU A 140 -9.14 12.17 -24.17
CA LEU A 140 -8.70 13.43 -23.58
C LEU A 140 -7.17 13.56 -23.50
N LEU A 141 -6.45 12.44 -23.68
CA LEU A 141 -5.00 12.37 -23.49
C LEU A 141 -4.23 12.32 -24.82
N PHE A 142 -4.93 12.06 -25.92
CA PHE A 142 -4.42 11.97 -27.30
C PHE A 142 -5.51 12.45 -28.26
#